data_AF-A0A835ZA47-F1
#
_entry.id   AF-A0A835ZA47-F1
#
_cell.length_a   1.000
_cell.length_b   1.000
_cell.length_c   1.000
_cell.angle_alpha   90.00
_cell.angle_beta   90.00
_cell.angle_gamma   90.00
#
_symmetry.space_group_name_H-M   'P 1'
#
loop_
_entity.id
_entity.type
_entity.pdbx_description
1 polymer ?
#
loop_
_entity_poly.entity_id
_entity_poly.type
_entity_poly.pdbx_seq_one_letter_code
_entity_poly.pdbx_strand_id
1 'polypeptide(L)'
;MLLERKDEWVPGSEQRRERAVVSLVVDMGPAQGHGVTVGSKVLAVNGDSVEGMTYAEVLQAIKAAPRPMRVTFARGGGGEEANVGRCLYKTCAGAPRSYKVWKRRYFVIGGAVARPNVLQLYNSKQAFDHVVIAVFQRAPVTQRVKAVKLGSAWWTSPIRAKQYDGAPPLHTFFVKKSGWHFKQMNFASESLPELERLREQILRVCRPAT
;
A
#
# COMPACT_ATOMS: atom_id res chain seq x y z
N MET A 1 -9.79 6.91 7.17
CA MET A 1 -8.33 7.06 7.03
C MET A 1 -7.64 6.11 7.99
N LEU A 2 -6.39 5.75 7.73
CA LEU A 2 -5.52 5.05 8.67
C LEU A 2 -4.32 5.93 9.00
N LEU A 3 -3.84 5.81 10.24
CA LEU A 3 -2.67 6.51 10.74
C LEU A 3 -1.54 5.52 10.97
N GLU A 4 -0.32 5.91 10.65
CA GLU A 4 0.90 5.18 10.99
C GLU A 4 1.83 6.06 11.84
N ARG A 5 2.72 5.42 12.59
CA ARG A 5 3.79 6.10 13.31
C ARG A 5 4.89 6.46 12.31
N LYS A 6 5.30 7.73 12.29
CA LYS A 6 6.56 8.17 11.70
C LYS A 6 7.40 8.87 12.75
N ASP A 7 8.66 8.50 12.82
CA ASP A 7 9.62 9.15 13.71
C ASP A 7 10.35 10.24 12.93
N GLU A 8 10.34 11.46 13.46
CA GLU A 8 11.04 12.61 12.91
C GLU A 8 12.20 12.97 13.83
N TRP A 9 13.37 13.15 13.24
CA TRP A 9 14.56 13.65 13.93
C TRP A 9 14.66 15.14 13.68
N VAL A 10 14.82 15.92 14.74
CA VAL A 10 15.04 17.36 14.63
C VAL A 10 16.51 17.57 14.22
N PRO A 11 16.80 18.24 13.09
CA PRO A 11 18.18 18.51 12.69
C PRO A 11 18.93 19.26 13.80
N GLY A 12 20.09 18.73 14.22
CA GLY A 12 20.90 19.33 15.28
C GLY A 12 20.47 18.98 16.71
N SER A 13 19.53 18.06 16.93
CA SER A 13 19.27 17.49 18.25
C SER A 13 19.10 15.96 18.21
N GLU A 14 19.37 15.30 19.33
CA GLU A 14 19.07 13.86 19.51
C GLU A 14 17.58 13.60 19.79
N GLN A 15 16.74 14.64 19.68
CA GLN A 15 15.35 14.54 20.11
C GLN A 15 14.50 13.86 19.03
N ARG A 16 14.12 12.62 19.30
CA ARG A 16 13.17 11.83 18.49
C ARG A 16 11.73 12.29 18.78
N ARG A 17 10.97 12.64 17.74
CA ARG A 17 9.54 12.96 17.85
C ARG A 17 8.69 11.95 17.10
N GLU A 18 7.71 11.36 17.79
CA GLU A 18 6.73 10.48 17.16
C GLU A 18 5.62 11.31 16.52
N ARG A 19 5.19 10.94 15.31
CA ARG A 19 4.09 11.59 14.59
C ARG A 19 3.06 10.57 14.16
N ALA A 20 1.79 10.91 14.31
CA ALA A 20 0.68 10.20 13.70
C ALA A 20 0.43 10.77 12.29
N VAL A 21 0.77 9.98 11.27
CA VAL A 21 0.72 10.38 9.87
C VAL A 21 -0.30 9.54 9.12
N VAL A 22 -1.11 10.16 8.28
CA VAL A 22 -2.09 9.47 7.44
C VAL A 22 -1.35 8.59 6.43
N SER A 23 -1.52 7.29 6.54
CA SER A 23 -0.92 6.29 5.65
C SER A 23 -1.88 5.81 4.57
N LEU A 24 -3.19 5.94 4.80
CA LEU A 24 -4.22 5.55 3.85
C LEU A 24 -5.47 6.41 3.99
N VAL A 25 -6.07 6.73 2.84
CA VAL A 25 -7.38 7.38 2.77
C VAL A 25 -8.34 6.49 1.95
N VAL A 26 -9.43 6.11 2.59
CA VAL A 26 -10.51 5.33 1.98
C VAL A 26 -11.27 6.20 0.99
N ASP A 27 -11.50 5.70 -0.23
CA ASP A 27 -12.27 6.44 -1.25
C ASP A 27 -13.70 6.69 -0.77
N MET A 28 -14.20 7.90 -1.06
CA MET A 28 -15.53 8.40 -0.67
C MET A 28 -15.76 8.40 0.85
N GLY A 29 -14.70 8.27 1.65
CA GLY A 29 -14.77 8.34 3.11
C GLY A 29 -14.81 9.77 3.65
N PRO A 30 -15.22 9.98 4.91
CA PRO A 30 -15.30 11.32 5.51
C PRO A 30 -13.99 12.12 5.43
N ALA A 31 -12.85 11.44 5.60
CA ALA A 31 -11.53 12.07 5.54
C ALA A 31 -11.21 12.66 4.15
N GLN A 32 -11.54 11.94 3.07
CA GLN A 32 -11.34 12.44 1.70
C GLN A 32 -12.24 13.65 1.42
N GLY A 33 -13.51 13.59 1.85
CA GLY A 33 -14.46 14.70 1.71
C GLY A 33 -14.03 15.99 2.42
N HIS A 34 -13.17 15.88 3.43
CA HIS A 34 -12.60 17.03 4.16
C HIS A 34 -11.16 17.36 3.72
N GLY A 35 -10.70 16.84 2.58
CA GLY A 35 -9.40 17.18 1.99
C GLY A 35 -8.19 16.56 2.69
N VAL A 36 -8.39 15.55 3.54
CA VAL A 36 -7.28 14.81 4.16
C VAL A 36 -6.61 13.92 3.11
N THR A 37 -5.31 14.08 2.93
CA THR A 37 -4.49 13.31 2.00
C THR A 37 -3.49 12.42 2.74
N VAL A 38 -2.95 11.42 2.04
CA VAL A 38 -1.83 10.63 2.55
C VAL A 38 -0.62 11.53 2.83
N GLY A 39 0.09 11.23 3.91
CA GLY A 39 1.16 12.05 4.45
C GLY A 39 0.69 13.19 5.36
N SER A 40 -0.60 13.48 5.46
CA SER A 40 -1.09 14.48 6.42
C SER A 40 -0.78 14.09 7.85
N LYS A 41 -0.33 15.04 8.67
CA LYS A 41 0.07 14.79 10.06
C LYS A 41 -0.99 15.33 11.01
N VAL A 42 -1.35 14.58 12.04
CA VAL A 42 -2.28 15.06 13.07
C VAL A 42 -1.59 16.16 13.89
N LEU A 43 -2.25 17.31 14.03
CA LEU A 43 -1.78 18.45 14.84
C LEU A 43 -2.60 18.65 16.10
N ALA A 44 -3.91 18.44 16.03
CA ALA A 44 -4.79 18.62 17.18
C ALA A 44 -6.04 17.74 17.09
N VAL A 45 -6.60 17.40 18.24
CA VAL A 45 -7.89 16.70 18.39
C VAL A 45 -8.79 17.58 19.25
N ASN A 46 -9.97 17.96 18.74
CA ASN A 46 -10.93 18.87 19.38
C ASN A 46 -10.37 20.24 19.81
N GLY A 47 -9.26 20.68 19.21
CA GLY A 47 -8.58 21.93 19.55
C GLY A 47 -7.35 21.74 20.43
N ASP A 48 -7.21 20.58 21.07
CA ASP A 48 -6.05 20.26 21.90
C ASP A 48 -4.88 19.79 21.04
N SER A 49 -3.75 20.49 21.15
CA SER A 49 -2.52 20.15 20.43
C SER A 49 -2.05 18.75 20.83
N VAL A 50 -1.65 17.95 19.84
CA VAL A 50 -1.01 16.65 20.06
C VAL A 50 0.51 16.71 19.90
N GLU A 51 1.09 17.91 19.92
CA GLU A 51 2.53 18.06 19.86
C GLU A 51 3.21 17.46 21.10
N GLY A 52 4.27 16.68 20.89
CA GLY A 52 5.00 15.99 21.95
C GLY A 52 4.37 14.67 22.40
N MET A 53 3.12 14.39 22.02
CA MET A 53 2.47 13.10 22.30
C MET A 53 3.07 11.97 21.48
N THR A 54 3.13 10.79 22.07
CA THR A 54 3.44 9.54 21.39
C THR A 54 2.34 9.15 20.42
N TYR A 55 2.66 8.30 19.44
CA TYR A 55 1.66 7.81 18.48
C TYR A 55 0.46 7.13 19.17
N ALA A 56 0.72 6.38 20.24
CA ALA A 56 -0.32 5.68 21.00
C ALA A 56 -1.28 6.66 21.70
N GLU A 57 -0.76 7.72 22.31
CA GLU A 57 -1.55 8.77 22.96
C GLU A 57 -2.43 9.51 21.96
N VAL A 58 -1.91 9.84 20.77
CA VAL A 58 -2.72 10.46 19.70
C VAL A 58 -3.86 9.55 19.27
N LEU A 59 -3.60 8.25 19.09
CA LEU A 59 -4.66 7.28 18.77
C LEU A 59 -5.72 7.19 19.88
N GLN A 60 -5.29 7.23 21.14
CA GLN A 60 -6.20 7.20 22.28
C GLN A 60 -7.06 8.45 22.32
N ALA A 61 -6.48 9.64 22.13
CA ALA A 61 -7.22 10.91 22.07
C ALA A 61 -8.29 10.88 20.97
N ILE A 62 -7.94 10.42 19.76
CA ILE A 62 -8.89 10.28 18.64
C ILE A 62 -10.01 9.27 18.96
N LYS A 63 -9.68 8.14 19.61
CA LYS A 63 -10.66 7.10 19.95
C LYS A 63 -11.60 7.53 21.08
N ALA A 64 -11.10 8.27 22.05
CA ALA A 64 -11.85 8.72 23.22
C ALA A 64 -12.64 10.02 22.98
N ALA A 65 -12.31 10.77 21.92
CA ALA A 65 -12.97 12.02 21.61
C ALA A 65 -14.49 11.86 21.39
N PRO A 66 -15.32 12.73 22.03
CA PRO A 66 -16.76 12.73 21.79
C PRO A 66 -17.06 13.08 20.34
N ARG A 67 -18.20 12.60 19.83
CA ARG A 67 -18.69 12.95 18.50
C ARG A 67 -19.71 14.09 18.60
N PRO A 68 -19.68 15.10 17.71
CA PRO A 68 -18.78 15.23 16.56
C PRO A 68 -17.34 15.58 16.98
N MET A 69 -16.37 14.87 16.43
CA MET A 69 -14.94 15.09 16.68
C MET A 69 -14.37 16.00 15.58
N ARG A 70 -13.50 16.95 15.97
CA ARG A 70 -12.70 17.77 15.06
C ARG A 70 -11.24 17.31 15.13
N VAL A 71 -10.60 17.11 13.98
CA VAL A 71 -9.17 16.79 13.91
C VAL A 71 -8.51 17.76 12.96
N THR A 72 -7.44 18.40 13.42
CA THR A 72 -6.64 19.33 12.62
C THR A 72 -5.44 18.61 12.05
N PHE A 73 -5.18 18.78 10.75
CA PHE A 73 -4.07 18.16 10.06
C PHE A 73 -3.13 19.20 9.45
N ALA A 74 -1.82 18.96 9.56
CA ALA A 74 -0.85 19.55 8.65
C ALA A 74 -0.93 18.79 7.32
N ARG A 75 -1.13 19.50 6.21
CA ARG A 75 -1.16 18.88 4.88
C ARG A 75 0.20 18.24 4.59
N GLY A 76 0.18 16.95 4.28
CA GLY A 76 1.36 16.26 3.78
C GLY A 76 1.63 16.61 2.32
N GLY A 77 2.87 16.43 1.86
CA GLY A 77 3.27 16.66 0.46
C GLY A 77 2.65 15.72 -0.57
N GLY A 78 1.48 15.15 -0.32
CA GLY A 78 0.77 14.26 -1.24
C GLY A 78 1.52 12.97 -1.53
N GLY A 79 2.16 12.37 -0.51
CA GLY A 79 2.89 11.13 -0.70
C GLY A 79 1.96 10.05 -1.23
N GLU A 80 2.25 9.49 -2.41
CA GLU A 80 1.58 8.27 -2.87
C GLU A 80 1.71 7.20 -1.79
N GLU A 81 0.64 6.42 -1.59
CA GLU A 81 0.66 5.23 -0.74
C GLU A 81 1.76 4.29 -1.27
N ALA A 82 2.96 4.39 -0.71
CA ALA A 82 4.20 3.86 -1.27
C ALA A 82 4.28 2.33 -1.33
N ASN A 83 3.17 1.63 -1.07
CA ASN A 83 3.04 0.18 -1.00
C ASN A 83 1.81 -0.35 -1.75
N VAL A 84 1.08 0.51 -2.45
CA VAL A 84 -0.12 0.11 -3.19
C VAL A 84 -0.06 0.64 -4.61
N GLY A 85 -0.91 0.10 -5.49
CA GLY A 85 -1.04 0.63 -6.84
C GLY A 85 -1.86 -0.27 -7.74
N ARG A 86 -1.96 0.14 -9.00
CA ARG A 86 -2.64 -0.64 -10.04
C ARG A 86 -1.61 -1.39 -10.88
N CYS A 87 -1.93 -2.62 -11.26
CA CYS A 87 -1.13 -3.37 -12.21
C CYS A 87 -1.99 -4.36 -12.99
N LEU A 88 -1.46 -4.81 -14.12
CA LEU A 88 -1.91 -6.02 -14.78
C LEU A 88 -1.20 -7.22 -14.15
N TYR A 89 -1.95 -8.29 -13.92
CA TYR A 89 -1.44 -9.48 -13.24
C TYR A 89 -1.88 -10.78 -13.92
N LYS A 90 -0.95 -11.74 -14.02
CA LYS A 90 -1.25 -13.11 -14.45
C LYS A 90 -0.25 -14.10 -13.85
N THR A 91 -0.77 -15.16 -13.23
CA THR A 91 0.04 -16.36 -12.94
C THR A 91 -0.01 -17.32 -14.12
N CYS A 92 1.14 -17.71 -14.66
CA CYS A 92 1.27 -18.73 -15.71
C CYS A 92 2.71 -19.27 -15.78
N ALA A 93 2.93 -20.27 -16.63
CA ALA A 93 4.26 -20.71 -17.02
C ALA A 93 4.84 -19.74 -18.05
N GLY A 94 5.94 -19.07 -17.68
CA GLY A 94 6.56 -18.05 -18.52
C GLY A 94 5.72 -16.78 -18.69
N ALA A 95 6.09 -15.99 -19.70
CA ALA A 95 5.44 -14.73 -20.01
C ALA A 95 4.09 -14.95 -20.71
N PRO A 96 3.03 -14.19 -20.36
CA PRO A 96 1.72 -14.29 -21.02
C PRO A 96 1.80 -14.11 -22.54
N ARG A 97 1.07 -14.92 -23.31
CA ARG A 97 1.13 -14.91 -24.79
C ARG A 97 0.15 -13.94 -25.46
N SER A 98 -0.86 -13.46 -24.73
CA SER A 98 -1.91 -12.57 -25.25
C SER A 98 -2.19 -11.45 -24.27
N TYR A 99 -2.57 -10.26 -24.75
CA TYR A 99 -3.00 -9.16 -23.89
C TYR A 99 -4.26 -9.52 -23.08
N LYS A 100 -5.19 -10.29 -23.68
CA LYS A 100 -6.51 -10.61 -23.09
C LYS A 100 -6.45 -11.44 -21.80
N VAL A 101 -5.34 -12.12 -21.51
CA VAL A 101 -5.22 -12.95 -20.30
C VAL A 101 -4.81 -12.16 -19.06
N TRP A 102 -4.36 -10.91 -19.23
CA TRP A 102 -4.02 -10.03 -18.13
C TRP A 102 -5.28 -9.58 -17.39
N LYS A 103 -5.21 -9.57 -16.06
CA LYS A 103 -6.29 -9.04 -15.22
C LYS A 103 -5.81 -7.78 -14.53
N ARG A 104 -6.60 -6.72 -14.58
CA ARG A 104 -6.40 -5.54 -13.75
C ARG A 104 -6.53 -5.93 -12.28
N ARG A 105 -5.57 -5.50 -11.48
CA ARG A 105 -5.49 -5.73 -10.04
C ARG A 105 -5.05 -4.46 -9.34
N TYR A 106 -5.52 -4.33 -8.11
CA TYR A 106 -4.97 -3.38 -7.16
C TYR A 106 -4.08 -4.15 -6.21
N PHE A 107 -2.78 -3.85 -6.21
CA PHE A 107 -1.82 -4.53 -5.35
C PHE A 107 -1.63 -3.74 -4.05
N VAL A 108 -1.29 -4.46 -2.99
CA VAL A 108 -0.92 -3.91 -1.68
C VAL A 108 0.24 -4.77 -1.14
N ILE A 109 1.36 -4.16 -0.76
CA ILE A 109 2.56 -4.82 -0.24
C ILE A 109 2.76 -4.41 1.21
N GLY A 110 2.39 -5.28 2.13
CA GLY A 110 2.28 -4.90 3.55
C GLY A 110 1.21 -3.82 3.79
N GLY A 111 1.00 -3.45 5.05
CA GLY A 111 0.04 -2.40 5.43
C GLY A 111 -0.89 -2.83 6.57
N ALA A 112 -1.91 -2.02 6.84
CA ALA A 112 -2.79 -2.20 8.01
C ALA A 112 -3.60 -3.50 8.03
N VAL A 113 -3.77 -4.16 6.87
CA VAL A 113 -4.54 -5.41 6.72
C VAL A 113 -3.62 -6.64 6.68
N ALA A 114 -2.32 -6.49 6.41
CA ALA A 114 -1.42 -7.62 6.13
C ALA A 114 -0.06 -7.50 6.81
N ARG A 115 0.52 -8.66 7.14
CA ARG A 115 1.88 -8.73 7.72
C ARG A 115 2.90 -8.04 6.80
N PRO A 116 4.00 -7.50 7.36
CA PRO A 116 5.14 -7.11 6.56
C PRO A 116 5.53 -8.28 5.66
N ASN A 117 5.85 -7.98 4.41
CA ASN A 117 6.23 -8.94 3.36
C ASN A 117 5.10 -9.77 2.73
N VAL A 118 3.84 -9.37 2.88
CA VAL A 118 2.72 -10.01 2.17
C VAL A 118 2.26 -9.14 1.01
N LEU A 119 2.32 -9.70 -0.20
CA LEU A 119 1.68 -9.12 -1.38
C LEU A 119 0.22 -9.59 -1.44
N GLN A 120 -0.69 -8.63 -1.48
CA GLN A 120 -2.12 -8.84 -1.69
C GLN A 120 -2.55 -8.29 -3.05
N LEU A 121 -3.43 -9.01 -3.74
CA LEU A 121 -4.00 -8.60 -5.02
C LEU A 121 -5.51 -8.60 -4.92
N TYR A 122 -6.07 -7.40 -5.03
CA TYR A 122 -7.50 -7.10 -5.01
C TYR A 122 -8.01 -6.91 -6.45
N ASN A 123 -9.32 -7.08 -6.64
CA ASN A 123 -9.96 -6.84 -7.93
C ASN A 123 -9.96 -5.33 -8.30
N SER A 124 -10.05 -4.44 -7.30
CA SER A 124 -10.09 -2.99 -7.46
C SER A 124 -9.65 -2.29 -6.18
N LYS A 125 -9.42 -0.97 -6.23
CA LYS A 125 -9.18 -0.14 -5.04
C LYS A 125 -10.38 -0.17 -4.09
N GLN A 126 -11.60 -0.08 -4.62
CA GLN A 126 -12.83 -0.17 -3.82
C GLN A 126 -12.93 -1.49 -3.03
N ALA A 127 -12.53 -2.62 -3.64
CA ALA A 127 -12.51 -3.89 -2.93
C ALA A 127 -11.53 -3.88 -1.75
N PHE A 128 -10.38 -3.22 -1.90
CA PHE A 128 -9.43 -3.02 -0.81
C PHE A 128 -10.00 -2.11 0.28
N ASP A 129 -10.60 -0.98 -0.09
CA ASP A 129 -11.24 -0.05 0.83
C ASP A 129 -12.34 -0.72 1.68
N HIS A 130 -13.19 -1.57 1.07
CA HIS A 130 -14.18 -2.37 1.80
C HIS A 130 -13.54 -3.32 2.81
N VAL A 131 -12.43 -3.98 2.45
CA VAL A 131 -11.70 -4.86 3.38
C VAL A 131 -11.12 -4.06 4.54
N VAL A 132 -10.52 -2.91 4.26
CA VAL A 132 -9.97 -2.01 5.30
C VAL A 132 -11.07 -1.58 6.28
N ILE A 133 -12.23 -1.16 5.77
CA ILE A 133 -13.38 -0.77 6.60
C ILE A 133 -13.85 -1.96 7.45
N ALA A 134 -14.05 -3.13 6.84
CA ALA A 134 -14.54 -4.31 7.54
C ALA A 134 -13.59 -4.75 8.68
N VAL A 135 -12.28 -4.77 8.41
CA VAL A 135 -11.26 -5.09 9.43
C VAL A 135 -11.33 -4.09 10.58
N PHE A 136 -11.46 -2.80 10.29
CA PHE A 136 -11.52 -1.75 11.32
C PHE A 136 -12.79 -1.86 12.18
N GLN A 137 -13.93 -2.17 11.55
CA GLN A 137 -15.21 -2.39 12.22
C GLN A 137 -15.33 -3.76 12.89
N ARG A 138 -14.28 -4.61 12.82
CA ARG A 138 -14.31 -6.01 13.27
C ARG A 138 -15.45 -6.81 12.63
N ALA A 139 -15.84 -6.43 11.42
CA ALA A 139 -16.85 -7.09 10.62
C ALA A 139 -16.22 -8.21 9.77
N PRO A 140 -17.02 -9.21 9.34
CA PRO A 140 -16.51 -10.30 8.50
C PRO A 140 -16.05 -9.78 7.13
N VAL A 141 -14.86 -10.23 6.70
CA VAL A 141 -14.30 -9.90 5.39
C VAL A 141 -14.77 -10.92 4.35
N THR A 142 -15.62 -10.50 3.41
CA THR A 142 -16.19 -11.36 2.37
C THR A 142 -15.43 -11.33 1.04
N GLN A 143 -14.56 -10.33 0.84
CA GLN A 143 -13.82 -10.16 -0.41
C GLN A 143 -12.72 -11.21 -0.58
N ARG A 144 -12.65 -11.83 -1.75
CA ARG A 144 -11.59 -12.79 -2.08
C ARG A 144 -10.31 -12.05 -2.45
N VAL A 145 -9.27 -12.22 -1.63
CA VAL A 145 -7.96 -11.60 -1.83
C VAL A 145 -6.92 -12.68 -2.10
N LYS A 146 -6.11 -12.51 -3.15
CA LYS A 146 -4.94 -13.36 -3.33
C LYS A 146 -3.80 -12.79 -2.50
N ALA A 147 -3.41 -13.51 -1.44
CA ALA A 147 -2.29 -13.15 -0.58
C ALA A 147 -1.10 -14.09 -0.83
N VAL A 148 0.10 -13.52 -0.94
CA VAL A 148 1.35 -14.24 -1.16
C VAL A 148 2.39 -13.72 -0.19
N LYS A 149 2.92 -14.60 0.67
CA LYS A 149 4.05 -14.28 1.55
C LYS A 149 5.34 -14.29 0.73
N LEU A 150 5.92 -13.12 0.58
CA LEU A 150 7.21 -12.90 -0.05
C LEU A 150 8.34 -13.09 0.97
N GLY A 151 9.56 -13.28 0.49
CA GLY A 151 10.75 -13.53 1.31
C GLY A 151 11.96 -13.88 0.45
N SER A 152 13.07 -14.25 1.08
CA SER A 152 14.38 -14.47 0.43
C SER A 152 14.40 -15.53 -0.67
N ALA A 153 13.48 -16.50 -0.63
CA ALA A 153 13.35 -17.54 -1.65
C ALA A 153 12.70 -17.07 -2.96
N TRP A 154 12.27 -15.81 -3.04
CA TRP A 154 11.62 -15.25 -4.22
C TRP A 154 12.59 -14.41 -5.05
N TRP A 155 12.65 -14.71 -6.34
CA TRP A 155 13.45 -14.00 -7.32
C TRP A 155 12.56 -13.16 -8.22
N THR A 156 13.00 -11.94 -8.52
CA THR A 156 12.27 -10.96 -9.33
C THR A 156 13.08 -10.65 -10.59
N SER A 157 12.46 -10.75 -11.76
CA SER A 157 13.12 -10.47 -13.03
C SER A 157 13.37 -8.97 -13.25
N PRO A 158 14.28 -8.60 -14.17
CA PRO A 158 14.29 -7.26 -14.76
C PRO A 158 12.97 -6.94 -15.46
N ILE A 159 12.71 -5.65 -15.65
CA ILE A 159 11.58 -5.18 -16.47
C ILE A 159 11.96 -5.33 -17.94
N ARG A 160 11.00 -5.78 -18.76
CA ARG A 160 11.11 -5.88 -20.21
C ARG A 160 9.88 -5.28 -20.86
N ALA A 161 10.08 -4.56 -21.97
CA ALA A 161 8.98 -4.14 -22.82
C ALA A 161 8.44 -5.34 -23.61
N LYS A 162 7.12 -5.38 -23.80
CA LYS A 162 6.44 -6.40 -24.58
C LYS A 162 5.30 -5.76 -25.38
N GLN A 163 5.38 -5.91 -26.69
CA GLN A 163 4.32 -5.54 -27.61
C GLN A 163 3.39 -6.73 -27.82
N TYR A 164 2.09 -6.47 -27.81
CA TYR A 164 1.07 -7.42 -28.21
C TYR A 164 0.32 -6.87 -29.41
N ASP A 165 -0.19 -7.76 -30.25
CA ASP A 165 -0.98 -7.36 -31.40
C ASP A 165 -2.27 -6.65 -30.97
N GLY A 166 -2.55 -5.50 -31.59
CA GLY A 166 -3.73 -4.66 -31.31
C GLY A 166 -3.82 -4.10 -29.89
N ALA A 167 -2.71 -4.00 -29.14
CA ALA A 167 -2.70 -3.52 -27.76
C ALA A 167 -1.54 -2.55 -27.49
N PRO A 168 -1.66 -1.67 -26.46
CA PRO A 168 -0.58 -0.77 -26.08
C PRO A 168 0.66 -1.55 -25.62
N PRO A 169 1.88 -0.98 -25.79
CA PRO A 169 3.09 -1.56 -25.27
C PRO A 169 3.01 -1.71 -23.76
N LEU A 170 3.40 -2.88 -23.25
CA LEU A 170 3.45 -3.13 -21.81
C LEU A 170 4.88 -3.29 -21.33
N HIS A 171 5.19 -2.64 -20.22
CA HIS A 171 6.33 -3.02 -19.39
C HIS A 171 5.93 -4.22 -18.56
N THR A 172 6.81 -5.21 -18.44
CA THR A 172 6.51 -6.48 -17.77
C THR A 172 7.68 -6.96 -16.92
N PHE A 173 7.39 -7.56 -15.77
CA PHE A 173 8.36 -8.36 -15.02
C PHE A 173 7.64 -9.54 -14.37
N PHE A 174 8.39 -10.49 -13.83
CA PHE A 174 7.80 -11.58 -13.07
C PHE A 174 8.54 -11.87 -11.77
N VAL A 175 7.82 -12.51 -10.85
CA VAL A 175 8.32 -12.97 -9.57
C VAL A 175 8.11 -14.49 -9.51
N LYS A 176 9.16 -15.21 -9.12
CA LYS A 176 9.21 -16.67 -9.10
C LYS A 176 9.80 -17.15 -7.78
N LYS A 177 9.20 -18.16 -7.17
CA LYS A 177 9.76 -18.81 -5.97
C LYS A 177 10.79 -19.87 -6.39
N SER A 178 11.90 -19.98 -5.66
CA SER A 178 12.84 -21.09 -5.83
C SER A 178 12.10 -22.43 -5.66
N GLY A 179 12.40 -23.39 -6.55
CA GLY A 179 11.71 -24.69 -6.63
C GLY A 179 10.37 -24.70 -7.39
N TRP A 180 9.86 -23.55 -7.87
CA TRP A 180 8.68 -23.54 -8.75
C TRP A 180 9.11 -23.66 -10.21
N HIS A 181 9.14 -24.86 -10.79
CA HIS A 181 9.72 -25.04 -12.13
C HIS A 181 8.94 -24.32 -13.25
N PHE A 182 7.61 -24.19 -13.13
CA PHE A 182 6.76 -23.63 -14.20
C PHE A 182 5.73 -22.58 -13.75
N LYS A 183 5.81 -22.05 -12.54
CA LYS A 183 4.81 -21.09 -12.04
C LYS A 183 5.50 -19.78 -11.71
N GLN A 184 5.13 -18.72 -12.42
CA GLN A 184 5.60 -17.36 -12.12
C GLN A 184 4.43 -16.38 -12.05
N MET A 185 4.58 -15.35 -11.23
CA MET A 185 3.66 -14.25 -11.08
C MET A 185 4.12 -13.12 -11.98
N ASN A 186 3.42 -12.91 -13.09
CA ASN A 186 3.73 -11.85 -14.02
C ASN A 186 2.95 -10.59 -13.65
N PHE A 187 3.64 -9.46 -13.76
CA PHE A 187 3.13 -8.12 -13.55
C PHE A 187 3.38 -7.29 -14.80
N ALA A 188 2.46 -6.40 -15.13
CA ALA A 188 2.63 -5.47 -16.22
C ALA A 188 1.95 -4.12 -15.95
N SER A 189 2.44 -3.07 -16.61
CA SER A 189 1.81 -1.76 -16.68
C SER A 189 2.15 -1.09 -18.01
N GLU A 190 1.29 -0.18 -18.45
CA GLU A 190 1.57 0.74 -19.56
C GLU A 190 2.54 1.85 -19.11
N SER A 191 2.60 2.13 -17.80
CA SER A 191 3.51 3.10 -17.19
C SER A 191 4.74 2.41 -16.60
N LEU A 192 5.93 2.69 -17.15
CA LEU A 192 7.19 2.19 -16.60
C LEU A 192 7.43 2.65 -15.15
N PRO A 193 7.26 3.95 -14.79
CA PRO A 193 7.48 4.40 -13.42
C PRO A 193 6.59 3.68 -12.40
N GLU A 194 5.33 3.40 -12.73
CA GLU A 194 4.43 2.66 -11.83
C GLU A 194 4.91 1.22 -11.62
N LEU A 195 5.37 0.57 -12.69
CA LEU A 195 5.83 -0.81 -12.62
C LEU A 195 7.18 -0.92 -11.88
N GLU A 196 8.06 0.06 -12.05
CA GLU A 196 9.32 0.18 -11.31
C GLU A 196 9.06 0.31 -9.82
N ARG A 197 8.14 1.20 -9.40
CA ARG A 197 7.74 1.34 -7.99
C ARG A 197 7.29 0.01 -7.39
N LEU A 198 6.39 -0.70 -8.08
CA LEU A 198 5.95 -2.03 -7.67
C LEU A 198 7.12 -3.03 -7.56
N ARG A 199 7.99 -3.06 -8.57
CA ARG A 199 9.14 -3.99 -8.59
C ARG A 199 10.09 -3.70 -7.43
N GLU A 200 10.41 -2.45 -7.17
CA GLU A 200 11.28 -2.04 -6.07
C GLU A 200 10.71 -2.43 -4.71
N GLN A 201 9.41 -2.24 -4.49
CA GLN A 201 8.72 -2.66 -3.26
C GLN A 201 8.84 -4.19 -3.07
N ILE A 202 8.58 -4.98 -4.13
CA ILE A 202 8.75 -6.44 -4.07
C ILE A 202 10.21 -6.79 -3.77
N LEU A 203 11.18 -6.13 -4.40
CA LEU A 203 12.59 -6.38 -4.13
C LEU A 203 12.98 -6.08 -2.69
N ARG A 204 12.53 -4.96 -2.12
CA ARG A 204 12.78 -4.60 -0.71
C ARG A 204 12.29 -5.68 0.24
N VAL A 205 11.11 -6.23 -0.05
CA VAL A 205 10.46 -7.28 0.72
C VAL A 205 11.09 -8.67 0.53
N CYS A 206 11.64 -8.95 -0.65
CA CYS A 206 12.31 -10.22 -0.96
C CYS A 206 13.78 -10.26 -0.54
N ARG A 207 14.40 -9.15 -0.11
CA ARG A 207 15.76 -9.19 0.43
C ARG A 207 15.80 -10.00 1.73
N PRO A 208 16.88 -10.76 1.99
CA PRO A 208 17.08 -11.35 3.31
C PRO A 208 17.12 -10.23 4.36
N ALA A 209 16.49 -10.47 5.52
CA ALA A 209 16.70 -9.59 6.66
C ALA A 209 18.18 -9.70 7.03
N THR A 210 18.90 -8.57 6.96
CA THR A 210 20.28 -8.46 7.43
C THR A 210 20.34 -8.64 8.93
#